data_AF-A0A929Y9J0-F1
#
_entry.id   AF-A0A929Y9J0-F1
#
_cell.length_a   1.000
_cell.length_b   1.000
_cell.length_c   1.000
_cell.angle_alpha   90.00
_cell.angle_beta   90.00
_cell.angle_gamma   90.00
#
_symmetry.space_group_name_H-M   'P 1'
#
loop_
_entity.id
_entity.type
_entity.pdbx_description
1 polymer ?
#
loop_
_entity_poly.entity_id
_entity_poly.type
_entity_poly.pdbx_seq_one_letter_code
_entity_poly.pdbx_strand_id
1 'polypeptide(L)' 'MELDKSAAIIEAILFTMGNAVELNTLMNVLDESPKELREQLRYLREKYAKPDSGISLIELEDSVQLCTKKEWYEYL' A
#
# COMPACT_ATOMS: atom_id res chain seq x y z
N MET A 1 -14.81 -7.88 0.63
CA MET A 1 -15.21 -6.47 0.87
C MET A 1 -15.29 -5.73 -0.47
N GLU A 2 -15.89 -4.54 -0.58
CA GLU A 2 -15.73 -3.75 -1.83
C GLU A 2 -14.26 -3.32 -1.98
N LEU A 3 -13.72 -3.40 -3.21
CA LEU A 3 -12.31 -3.14 -3.54
C LEU A 3 -11.84 -1.79 -2.96
N ASP A 4 -12.58 -0.72 -3.24
CA ASP A 4 -12.21 0.64 -2.80
C ASP A 4 -12.12 0.77 -1.27
N LYS A 5 -12.97 0.05 -0.53
CA LYS A 5 -12.97 0.09 0.95
C LYS A 5 -11.77 -0.65 1.53
N SER A 6 -11.40 -1.79 0.95
CA SER A 6 -10.24 -2.56 1.40
C SER A 6 -8.93 -1.81 1.15
N ALA A 7 -8.77 -1.28 -0.06
CA ALA A 7 -7.63 -0.44 -0.41
C ALA A 7 -7.49 0.77 0.54
N ALA A 8 -8.61 1.44 0.89
CA ALA A 8 -8.58 2.55 1.83
C ALA A 8 -8.14 2.15 3.25
N ILE A 9 -8.52 0.97 3.73
CA ILE A 9 -8.09 0.46 5.03
C ILE A 9 -6.59 0.13 5.01
N ILE A 10 -6.11 -0.54 3.95
CA ILE A 10 -4.68 -0.83 3.78
C ILE A 10 -3.86 0.47 3.77
N GLU A 11 -4.29 1.46 3.00
CA GLU A 11 -3.68 2.79 2.97
C GLU A 11 -3.59 3.42 4.36
N ALA A 12 -4.67 3.39 5.14
CA ALA A 12 -4.68 3.91 6.51
C ALA A 12 -3.71 3.15 7.43
N ILE A 13 -3.63 1.83 7.31
CA ILE A 13 -2.69 1.00 8.09
C ILE A 13 -1.25 1.38 7.75
N LEU A 14 -0.89 1.38 6.46
CA LEU A 14 0.46 1.68 6.01
C LEU A 14 0.88 3.11 6.37
N PHE A 15 -0.04 4.08 6.23
CA PHE A 15 0.20 5.47 6.62
C PHE A 15 0.46 5.61 8.12
N THR A 16 -0.30 4.90 8.95
CA THR A 16 -0.16 4.96 10.42
C THR A 16 1.13 4.27 10.90
N MET A 17 1.49 3.14 10.29
CA MET A 17 2.68 2.38 10.71
C MET A 17 3.99 3.08 10.32
N GLY A 18 4.01 3.81 9.20
CA GLY A 18 5.20 4.52 8.70
C GLY A 18 6.38 3.64 8.30
N ASN A 19 6.24 2.32 8.42
CA ASN A 19 7.23 1.29 8.14
C ASN A 19 6.58 0.15 7.34
N ALA A 20 7.39 -0.81 6.89
CA ALA A 20 6.90 -2.01 6.21
C ALA A 20 5.98 -2.87 7.08
N VAL A 21 4.87 -3.31 6.49
CA VAL A 21 3.87 -4.18 7.10
C VAL A 21 3.83 -5.49 6.32
N GLU A 22 3.85 -6.62 7.02
CA GLU A 22 3.79 -7.94 6.41
C GLU A 22 2.46 -8.19 5.71
N LEU A 23 2.51 -8.87 4.57
CA LEU A 23 1.31 -9.27 3.83
C LEU A 23 0.38 -10.14 4.68
N ASN A 24 0.95 -11.04 5.50
CA ASN A 24 0.18 -11.86 6.44
C ASN A 24 -0.59 -11.02 7.46
N THR A 25 0.00 -9.94 7.97
CA THR A 25 -0.70 -9.03 8.88
C THR A 25 -1.91 -8.39 8.20
N LEU A 26 -1.74 -7.90 6.97
CA LEU A 26 -2.83 -7.28 6.21
C LEU A 26 -3.95 -8.29 5.91
N MET A 27 -3.62 -9.49 5.45
CA MET A 27 -4.61 -10.56 5.21
C MET A 27 -5.41 -10.89 6.47
N ASN A 28 -4.73 -11.04 7.62
CA ASN A 28 -5.39 -11.36 8.88
C ASN A 28 -6.30 -10.24 9.40
N VAL A 29 -5.91 -8.97 9.23
CA VAL A 29 -6.72 -7.82 9.66
C VAL A 29 -7.96 -7.64 8.80
N LEU A 30 -7.84 -7.92 7.50
CA LEU A 30 -8.92 -7.71 6.52
C LEU A 30 -9.79 -8.96 6.33
N ASP A 31 -9.36 -10.12 6.84
CA ASP A 31 -9.95 -11.43 6.56
C ASP A 31 -10.03 -11.69 5.03
N GLU A 32 -8.92 -11.43 4.34
CA GLU A 32 -8.82 -11.51 2.88
C GLU A 32 -7.79 -12.55 2.44
N SER A 33 -8.06 -13.18 1.30
CA SER A 33 -7.15 -14.12 0.66
C SER A 33 -5.93 -13.42 0.04
N PRO A 34 -4.83 -14.15 -0.25
CA PRO A 34 -3.66 -13.58 -0.93
C PRO A 34 -4.00 -12.96 -2.29
N LYS A 35 -5.03 -13.48 -2.97
CA LYS A 35 -5.47 -12.96 -4.26
C LYS A 35 -6.16 -11.61 -4.10
N GLU A 36 -7.08 -11.50 -3.15
CA GLU A 36 -7.80 -10.26 -2.85
C GLU A 36 -6.82 -9.17 -2.41
N LEU A 37 -5.91 -9.47 -1.48
CA LEU A 37 -4.91 -8.50 -1.03
C LEU A 37 -4.05 -7.99 -2.20
N ARG A 38 -3.61 -8.88 -3.10
CA ARG A 38 -2.83 -8.48 -4.29
C ARG A 38 -3.63 -7.57 -5.24
N GLU A 39 -4.94 -7.75 -5.34
CA GLU A 39 -5.79 -6.85 -6.12
C GLU A 39 -5.86 -5.45 -5.48
N GLN A 40 -5.96 -5.36 -4.15
CA GLN A 40 -5.94 -4.07 -3.44
C GLN A 40 -4.59 -3.35 -3.55
N LEU A 41 -3.49 -4.10 -3.39
CA LEU A 41 -2.14 -3.55 -3.51
C LEU A 41 -1.85 -3.05 -4.93
N ARG A 42 -2.35 -3.76 -5.96
CA ARG A 42 -2.28 -3.30 -7.34
C ARG A 42 -3.04 -2.00 -7.54
N TYR A 43 -4.27 -1.92 -7.01
CA TYR A 43 -5.08 -0.70 -7.07
C TYR A 43 -4.37 0.49 -6.41
N LEU A 44 -3.82 0.31 -5.20
CA LEU A 44 -3.05 1.35 -4.52
C LEU A 44 -1.80 1.76 -5.29
N ARG A 45 -1.08 0.78 -5.87
CA ARG A 45 0.09 1.08 -6.72
C ARG A 45 -0.30 1.96 -7.91
N GLU A 46 -1.40 1.65 -8.59
CA GLU A 46 -1.91 2.47 -9.70
C GLU A 46 -2.37 3.85 -9.25
N LYS A 47 -3.04 3.95 -8.09
CA LYS A 47 -3.43 5.22 -7.47
C LYS A 47 -2.22 6.11 -7.23
N TYR A 48 -1.15 5.57 -6.65
CA TYR A 48 0.06 6.33 -6.30
C TYR A 48 1.03 6.55 -7.46
N ALA A 49 0.95 5.74 -8.52
CA ALA A 49 1.75 5.95 -9.74
C ALA A 49 1.40 7.24 -10.48
N LYS A 50 0.20 7.81 -10.26
CA LYS A 50 -0.26 9.03 -10.94
C LYS A 50 0.68 10.22 -10.68
N PRO A 51 0.85 11.14 -11.66
CA PRO A 51 1.75 12.29 -11.54
C PRO A 51 1.38 13.27 -10.43
N ASP A 52 0.12 13.29 -10.01
CA ASP A 52 -0.42 14.13 -8.94
C ASP A 52 -0.19 13.55 -7.53
N SER A 53 0.48 12.40 -7.42
CA SER A 53 0.90 11.79 -6.14
C SER A 53 2.40 11.95 -5.89
N GLY A 54 2.76 12.37 -4.68
CA GLY A 54 4.13 12.35 -4.16
C GLY A 54 4.53 11.05 -3.46
N ILE A 55 3.57 10.13 -3.28
CA ILE A 55 3.72 8.87 -2.55
C ILE A 55 3.88 7.72 -3.56
N SER A 56 4.58 6.67 -3.16
CA SER A 56 4.73 5.40 -3.85
C SER A 56 4.42 4.25 -2.89
N LEU A 57 3.93 3.13 -3.44
CA LEU A 57 3.76 1.87 -2.73
C LEU A 57 4.84 0.89 -3.21
N ILE A 58 5.66 0.39 -2.28
CA ILE A 58 6.72 -0.57 -2.59
C ILE A 58 6.51 -1.90 -1.87
N GLU A 59 6.82 -2.99 -2.55
CA GLU A 59 6.85 -4.35 -2.00
C GLU A 59 8.29 -4.73 -1.66
N LEU A 60 8.47 -5.36 -0.50
CA LEU A 60 9.74 -5.82 0.06
C LEU A 60 9.56 -7.27 0.52
N GLU A 61 10.00 -8.23 -0.29
CA GLU A 61 9.84 -9.67 -0.04
C GLU A 61 8.39 -10.04 0.33
N ASP A 62 8.08 -10.16 1.62
CA ASP A 62 6.74 -10.48 2.15
C ASP A 62 6.07 -9.31 2.89
N SER A 63 6.49 -8.08 2.60
CA SER A 63 5.99 -6.86 3.23
C SER A 63 5.77 -5.73 2.23
N VAL A 64 5.06 -4.69 2.67
CA VAL A 64 4.67 -3.54 1.86
C VAL A 64 4.76 -2.27 2.69
N GLN A 65 5.21 -1.16 2.09
CA GLN A 65 5.20 0.16 2.70
C GLN A 65 4.80 1.26 1.72
N LEU A 66 4.29 2.36 2.29
CA LEU A 66 4.23 3.64 1.60
C LEU A 66 5.57 4.36 1.80
N CYS A 67 6.09 4.95 0.73
CA CYS A 67 7.28 5.78 0.77
C CYS A 67 7.12 7.00 -0.13
N THR A 68 8.00 7.99 0.00
CA THR A 68 8.04 9.11 -0.95
C THR A 68 8.59 8.64 -2.29
N LYS A 69 8.13 9.27 -3.37
CA LYS A 69 8.68 9.06 -4.71
C LYS A 69 10.13 9.55 -4.79
N LYS A 70 10.97 8.79 -5.49
CA LYS A 70 12.42 9.06 -5.61
C LYS A 70 12.70 10.39 -6.29
N GLU A 71 11.81 10.80 -7.19
CA GLU A 71 11.82 12.07 -7.91
C GLU A 71 11.76 13.28 -6.98
N TRP A 72 11.31 13.11 -5.73
CA TRP A 72 11.20 14.19 -4.77
C TRP A 72 12.31 14.19 -3.71
N TYR A 73 13.28 13.28 -3.78
CA TYR A 73 14.32 13.14 -2.74
C TYR A 73 15.19 14.38 -2.60
N GLU A 74 15.34 15.18 -3.65
CA GLU A 74 16.08 16.45 -3.58
C GLU A 74 15.35 17.55 -2.78
N TYR A 75 14.07 17.34 -2.44
CA TYR A 75 13.23 18.28 -1.69
C TYR A 75 12.93 17.84 -0.23
N LEU A 76 13.42 16.67 0.19
CA LEU A 76 13.13 16.04 1.50
C LEU A 76 14.38 16.00 2.39
#